data_AF-A0A415T3L0-F1
#
_entry.id   AF-A0A415T3L0-F1
#
_cell.length_a   1.000
_cell.length_b   1.000
_cell.length_c   1.000
_cell.angle_alpha   90.00
_cell.angle_beta   90.00
_cell.angle_gamma   90.00
#
_symmetry.space_group_name_H-M   'P 1'
#
loop_
_entity.id
_entity.type
_entity.pdbx_description
1 polymer ?
#
loop_
_entity_poly.entity_id
_entity_poly.type
_entity_poly.pdbx_seq_one_letter_code
_entity_poly.pdbx_strand_id
1 'polypeptide(L)'
;MKKLIYAGLACFMLLTVQACSGNAQKSTSDEAVQETVSQPASDPVYDKIMNLIEEATAKIKENPNPQEAMKVMAETSKNIDKCCEENGITLSDWKKNLSDDLKKKYEEATAKFLKACEKIK
;
A
#
# COMPACT_ATOMS: atom_id res chain seq x y z
N MET A 1 -4.64 5.54 -30.27
CA MET A 1 -4.00 4.77 -29.19
C MET A 1 -2.89 5.63 -28.57
N LYS A 2 -3.18 6.38 -27.50
CA LYS A 2 -2.18 7.17 -26.76
C LYS A 2 -1.81 6.38 -25.51
N LYS A 3 -0.55 5.90 -25.46
CA LYS A 3 0.07 5.29 -24.29
C LYS A 3 0.29 6.40 -23.25
N LEU A 4 -0.67 6.59 -22.35
CA LEU A 4 -0.46 7.42 -21.16
C LEU A 4 0.27 6.55 -20.13
N ILE A 5 1.59 6.73 -20.09
CA ILE A 5 2.50 6.09 -19.14
C ILE A 5 2.19 6.65 -17.74
N TYR A 6 1.22 6.03 -17.06
CA TYR A 6 1.45 5.22 -15.86
C TYR A 6 2.36 5.75 -14.73
N ALA A 7 2.53 7.05 -14.53
CA ALA A 7 3.32 7.52 -13.39
C ALA A 7 2.62 7.24 -12.04
N GLY A 8 1.30 7.52 -11.93
CA GLY A 8 0.53 7.26 -10.71
C GLY A 8 0.22 5.79 -10.44
N LEU A 9 0.31 4.96 -11.48
CA LEU A 9 0.06 3.53 -11.37
C LEU A 9 1.37 2.74 -11.20
N ALA A 10 2.55 3.36 -11.39
CA ALA A 10 3.83 2.76 -10.99
C ALA A 10 3.93 2.61 -9.46
N CYS A 11 3.47 3.59 -8.67
CA CYS A 11 3.43 3.46 -7.19
C CYS A 11 2.55 2.30 -6.71
N PHE A 12 1.46 2.00 -7.42
CA PHE A 12 0.56 0.88 -7.09
C PHE A 12 0.92 -0.45 -7.78
N MET A 13 1.50 -0.46 -8.99
CA MET A 13 1.94 -1.69 -9.68
C MET A 13 3.26 -2.24 -9.20
N LEU A 14 4.10 -1.43 -8.55
CA LEU A 14 5.23 -1.98 -7.79
C LEU A 14 4.77 -2.90 -6.64
N LEU A 15 3.46 -3.02 -6.38
CA LEU A 15 2.87 -3.80 -5.30
C LEU A 15 2.39 -5.20 -5.72
N THR A 16 2.36 -5.52 -7.02
CA THR A 16 1.79 -6.79 -7.50
C THR A 16 2.84 -7.80 -8.01
N VAL A 17 4.13 -7.59 -7.74
CA VAL A 17 5.18 -8.53 -8.17
C VAL A 17 6.12 -8.93 -7.04
N GLN A 18 5.64 -9.76 -6.11
CA GLN A 18 6.45 -10.86 -5.56
C GLN A 18 5.58 -11.92 -4.86
N ALA A 19 4.84 -12.69 -5.66
CA ALA A 19 4.28 -13.96 -5.22
C ALA A 19 5.08 -15.10 -5.87
N CYS A 20 5.86 -15.79 -5.03
CA CYS A 20 6.37 -17.18 -5.09
C CYS A 20 7.28 -17.68 -6.24
N SER A 21 8.46 -18.20 -5.86
CA SER A 21 8.78 -19.64 -5.95
C SER A 21 10.02 -19.98 -5.11
N GLY A 22 9.96 -21.08 -4.33
CA GLY A 22 10.92 -21.43 -3.27
C GLY A 22 12.12 -22.29 -3.70
N ASN A 23 13.11 -22.41 -2.80
CA ASN A 23 13.51 -23.70 -2.20
C ASN A 23 14.49 -23.49 -1.02
N ALA A 24 14.47 -24.46 -0.10
CA ALA A 24 15.14 -24.49 1.21
C ALA A 24 16.68 -24.35 1.20
N GLN A 25 17.25 -23.77 2.28
CA GLN A 25 18.22 -24.49 3.13
C GLN A 25 18.56 -23.71 4.42
N LYS A 26 18.53 -24.48 5.52
CA LYS A 26 18.88 -24.20 6.91
C LYS A 26 20.25 -23.53 7.10
N SER A 27 20.33 -22.50 7.95
CA SER A 27 21.46 -22.37 8.89
C SER A 27 21.02 -21.63 10.16
N THR A 28 21.10 -22.34 11.27
CA THR A 28 21.21 -21.84 12.65
C THR A 28 22.20 -20.68 12.72
N SER A 29 21.84 -19.61 13.42
CA SER A 29 22.58 -19.15 14.60
C SER A 29 21.72 -18.22 15.43
N ASP A 30 21.62 -18.63 16.69
CA ASP A 30 21.00 -17.98 17.83
C ASP A 30 21.84 -16.76 18.22
N GLU A 31 21.23 -15.60 18.40
CA GLU A 31 21.73 -14.59 19.34
C GLU A 31 20.56 -13.71 19.79
N ALA A 32 20.21 -13.91 21.07
CA ALA A 32 19.21 -13.18 21.79
C ALA A 32 19.47 -11.67 21.77
N VAL A 33 18.52 -10.89 21.23
CA VAL A 33 18.35 -9.48 21.57
C VAL A 33 16.88 -9.27 21.91
N GLN A 34 16.62 -9.34 23.22
CA GLN A 34 15.52 -8.74 23.97
C GLN A 34 14.23 -8.44 23.17
N GLU A 35 13.21 -9.27 23.41
CA GLU A 35 11.82 -8.87 23.38
C GLU A 35 11.64 -7.59 24.22
N THR A 36 11.66 -6.44 23.55
CA THR A 36 10.83 -5.33 23.98
C THR A 36 9.64 -5.32 23.05
N VAL A 37 8.62 -6.11 23.39
CA VAL A 37 7.27 -5.96 22.83
C VAL A 37 6.71 -4.63 23.39
N SER A 38 7.25 -3.52 22.92
CA SER A 38 6.45 -2.31 22.84
C SER A 38 5.43 -2.61 21.75
N GLN A 39 4.17 -2.83 22.12
CA GLN A 39 3.08 -2.58 21.17
C GLN A 39 3.40 -1.22 20.54
N PRO A 40 3.65 -1.15 19.22
CA PRO A 40 3.93 0.14 18.62
C PRO A 40 2.69 0.99 18.88
N ALA A 41 2.91 2.19 19.45
CA ALA A 41 1.92 3.25 19.35
C ALA A 41 1.42 3.22 17.90
N SER A 42 0.10 3.11 17.70
CA SER A 42 -0.53 3.00 16.38
C SER A 42 0.22 3.89 15.41
N ASP A 43 0.88 3.28 14.41
CA ASP A 43 1.71 4.04 13.48
C ASP A 43 0.82 5.13 12.87
N PRO A 44 1.05 6.42 13.18
CA PRO A 44 0.16 7.50 12.77
C PRO A 44 0.15 7.66 11.24
N VAL A 45 1.14 7.11 10.54
CA VAL A 45 1.18 7.03 9.08
C VAL A 45 0.29 5.89 8.58
N TYR A 46 0.29 4.75 9.27
CA TYR A 46 -0.50 3.58 8.88
C TYR A 46 -2.00 3.87 8.86
N ASP A 47 -2.55 4.38 9.95
CA ASP A 47 -4.00 4.63 10.03
C ASP A 47 -4.45 5.65 8.97
N LYS A 48 -3.64 6.69 8.71
CA LYS A 48 -3.91 7.68 7.67
C LYS A 48 -3.89 7.07 6.28
N ILE A 49 -2.88 6.26 5.95
CA ILE A 49 -2.78 5.60 4.65
C ILE A 49 -3.94 4.63 4.43
N MET A 50 -4.30 3.85 5.45
CA MET A 50 -5.45 2.93 5.38
C MET A 50 -6.75 3.70 5.12
N ASN A 51 -7.00 4.79 5.85
CA ASN A 51 -8.18 5.63 5.65
C ASN A 51 -8.22 6.21 4.23
N LEU A 52 -7.10 6.70 3.70
CA LEU A 52 -7.02 7.21 2.32
C LEU A 52 -7.41 6.15 1.27
N ILE A 53 -7.00 4.90 1.47
CA ILE A 53 -7.33 3.78 0.56
C ILE A 53 -8.80 3.38 0.69
N GLU A 54 -9.33 3.33 1.92
CA GLU A 54 -10.73 3.00 2.18
C GLU A 54 -11.68 4.06 1.64
N GLU A 55 -11.40 5.34 1.87
CA GLU A 55 -12.17 6.46 1.31
C GLU A 55 -12.15 6.44 -0.22
N ALA A 56 -10.98 6.21 -0.82
CA ALA A 56 -10.85 6.10 -2.27
C ALA A 56 -11.69 4.94 -2.84
N THR A 57 -11.67 3.80 -2.14
CA THR A 57 -12.48 2.63 -2.48
C THR A 57 -13.98 2.94 -2.39
N ALA A 58 -14.41 3.67 -1.36
CA ALA A 58 -15.80 4.10 -1.21
C ALA A 58 -16.22 5.05 -2.33
N LYS A 59 -15.43 6.10 -2.62
CA LYS A 59 -15.69 7.07 -3.71
C LYS A 59 -15.88 6.39 -5.06
N ILE A 60 -15.05 5.39 -5.36
CA ILE A 60 -15.15 4.61 -6.60
C ILE A 60 -16.42 3.76 -6.66
N LYS A 61 -16.82 3.17 -5.53
CA LYS A 61 -18.06 2.37 -5.47
C LYS A 61 -19.31 3.24 -5.58
N GLU A 62 -19.27 4.44 -5.01
CA GLU A 62 -20.38 5.40 -5.06
C GLU A 62 -20.57 5.99 -6.47
N ASN A 63 -19.47 6.26 -7.18
CA ASN A 63 -19.51 6.79 -8.54
C ASN A 63 -18.58 5.97 -9.47
N PRO A 64 -19.08 4.85 -10.05
CA PRO A 64 -18.30 3.98 -10.92
C PRO A 64 -18.13 4.61 -12.32
N ASN A 65 -17.37 5.70 -12.39
CA ASN A 65 -17.01 6.40 -13.61
C ASN A 65 -15.51 6.22 -13.91
N PRO A 66 -15.11 5.81 -15.14
CA PRO A 66 -13.70 5.56 -15.45
C PRO A 66 -12.79 6.78 -15.24
N GLN A 67 -13.24 7.98 -15.63
CA GLN A 67 -12.44 9.20 -15.49
C GLN A 67 -12.28 9.58 -14.02
N GLU A 68 -13.34 9.46 -13.22
CA GLU A 68 -13.24 9.76 -11.79
C GLU A 68 -12.43 8.73 -11.02
N ALA A 69 -12.51 7.44 -11.39
CA ALA A 69 -11.64 6.43 -10.80
C ALA A 69 -10.16 6.71 -11.07
N MET A 70 -9.81 7.19 -12.27
CA MET A 70 -8.44 7.62 -12.56
C MET A 70 -8.01 8.82 -11.71
N LYS A 71 -8.88 9.82 -11.53
CA LYS A 71 -8.57 10.98 -10.67
C LYS A 71 -8.41 10.57 -9.21
N VAL A 72 -9.33 9.76 -8.69
CA VAL A 72 -9.28 9.23 -7.32
C VAL A 72 -7.99 8.45 -7.09
N MET A 73 -7.60 7.57 -8.01
CA MET A 73 -6.34 6.81 -7.91
C MET A 73 -5.11 7.72 -7.87
N ALA A 74 -5.05 8.74 -8.74
CA ALA A 74 -3.94 9.69 -8.76
C ALA A 74 -3.88 10.54 -7.48
N GLU A 75 -5.02 11.04 -7.00
CA GLU A 75 -5.11 11.78 -5.74
C GLU A 75 -4.73 10.93 -4.54
N THR A 76 -5.22 9.70 -4.46
CA THR A 76 -4.88 8.78 -3.37
C THR A 76 -3.38 8.48 -3.34
N SER A 77 -2.76 8.20 -4.50
CA SER A 77 -1.30 8.03 -4.57
C SER A 77 -0.57 9.25 -4.05
N LYS A 78 -0.94 10.45 -4.53
CA LYS A 78 -0.32 11.71 -4.09
C LYS A 78 -0.49 11.96 -2.60
N ASN A 79 -1.67 11.67 -2.05
CA ASN A 79 -1.96 11.87 -0.63
C ASN A 79 -1.20 10.87 0.25
N ILE A 80 -1.01 9.64 -0.21
CA ILE A 80 -0.17 8.64 0.45
C ILE A 80 1.29 9.11 0.47
N ASP A 81 1.83 9.52 -0.68
CA ASP A 81 3.21 10.00 -0.78
C ASP A 81 3.42 11.21 0.14
N LYS A 82 2.50 12.18 0.11
CA LYS A 82 2.51 13.33 1.01
C LYS A 82 2.44 12.94 2.49
N CYS A 83 1.62 11.95 2.85
CA CYS A 83 1.53 11.45 4.22
C CYS A 83 2.87 10.86 4.69
N CYS A 84 3.58 10.13 3.84
CA CYS A 84 4.92 9.64 4.15
C CYS A 84 5.93 10.80 4.29
N GLU A 85 5.94 11.75 3.33
CA GLU A 85 6.84 12.91 3.32
C GLU A 85 6.67 13.79 4.57
N GLU A 86 5.44 14.05 5.01
CA GLU A 86 5.14 14.81 6.23
C GLU A 86 5.68 14.15 7.50
N ASN A 87 5.94 12.84 7.45
CA ASN A 87 6.54 12.08 8.55
C ASN A 87 8.02 11.77 8.32
N GLY A 88 8.64 12.40 7.31
CA GLY A 88 10.07 12.27 7.03
C GLY A 88 10.50 10.88 6.53
N ILE A 89 9.56 10.11 5.96
CA ILE A 89 9.82 8.75 5.48
C ILE A 89 9.35 8.60 4.02
N THR A 90 9.96 7.70 3.26
CA THR A 90 9.44 7.33 1.93
C THR A 90 8.39 6.23 2.06
N LEU A 91 7.45 6.13 1.11
CA LEU A 91 6.49 5.00 1.09
C LEU A 91 7.21 3.64 1.10
N SER A 92 8.36 3.54 0.43
CA SER A 92 9.14 2.31 0.34
C SER A 92 9.78 1.92 1.68
N ASP A 93 10.31 2.89 2.43
CA ASP A 93 10.95 2.65 3.72
C ASP A 93 9.92 2.46 4.81
N TRP A 94 8.80 3.20 4.75
CA TRP A 94 7.65 2.98 5.62
C TRP A 94 7.16 1.54 5.53
N LYS A 95 7.00 1.01 4.31
CA LYS A 95 6.62 -0.40 4.08
C LYS A 95 7.59 -1.42 4.66
N LYS A 96 8.89 -1.15 4.67
CA LYS A 96 9.90 -2.05 5.25
C LYS A 96 9.82 -2.08 6.77
N ASN A 97 9.32 -0.99 7.37
CA ASN A 97 9.21 -0.85 8.83
C ASN A 97 7.86 -1.36 9.37
N LEU A 98 6.92 -1.74 8.51
CA LEU A 98 5.67 -2.38 8.93
C LEU A 98 5.92 -3.80 9.43
N SER A 99 5.19 -4.20 10.46
CA SER A 99 5.06 -5.63 10.79
C SER A 99 4.36 -6.38 9.67
N ASP A 100 4.59 -7.69 9.57
CA ASP A 100 4.00 -8.54 8.54
C ASP A 100 2.46 -8.46 8.52
N ASP A 101 1.83 -8.40 9.70
CA ASP A 101 0.38 -8.27 9.83
C ASP A 101 -0.15 -6.95 9.28
N LEU A 102 0.53 -5.83 9.55
CA LEU A 102 0.14 -4.51 9.05
C LEU A 102 0.38 -4.41 7.55
N LYS A 103 1.52 -4.92 7.09
CA LYS A 103 1.85 -4.99 5.66
C LYS A 103 0.80 -5.78 4.88
N LYS A 104 0.38 -6.95 5.39
CA LYS A 104 -0.68 -7.76 4.80
C LYS A 104 -2.00 -7.01 4.69
N LYS A 105 -2.43 -6.33 5.77
CA LYS A 105 -3.66 -5.51 5.76
C LYS A 105 -3.61 -4.38 4.73
N TYR A 106 -2.48 -3.69 4.65
CA TYR A 106 -2.23 -2.66 3.64
C TYR A 106 -2.32 -3.22 2.21
N GLU A 107 -1.69 -4.36 1.94
CA GLU A 107 -1.72 -5.03 0.63
C GLU A 107 -3.14 -5.48 0.27
N GLU A 108 -3.89 -6.03 1.22
CA GLU A 108 -5.29 -6.43 1.03
C GLU A 108 -6.21 -5.23 0.73
N ALA A 109 -6.07 -4.13 1.46
CA ALA A 109 -6.84 -2.91 1.22
C ALA A 109 -6.53 -2.32 -0.17
N THR A 110 -5.25 -2.27 -0.52
CA THR A 110 -4.79 -1.83 -1.83
C THR A 110 -5.33 -2.70 -2.96
N ALA A 111 -5.30 -4.03 -2.80
CA ALA A 111 -5.84 -4.96 -3.79
C ALA A 111 -7.37 -4.79 -3.96
N LYS A 112 -8.10 -4.55 -2.87
CA LYS A 112 -9.54 -4.25 -2.93
C LYS A 112 -9.82 -2.96 -3.69
N PHE A 113 -9.02 -1.92 -3.46
CA PHE A 113 -9.11 -0.65 -4.18
C PHE A 113 -8.88 -0.81 -5.68
N LEU A 114 -7.77 -1.46 -6.07
CA LEU A 114 -7.45 -1.70 -7.48
C LEU A 114 -8.52 -2.54 -8.18
N LYS A 115 -9.01 -3.59 -7.53
CA LYS A 115 -10.12 -4.41 -8.05
C LYS A 115 -11.42 -3.62 -8.21
N ALA A 116 -11.68 -2.62 -7.36
CA ALA A 116 -12.82 -1.74 -7.52
C ALA A 116 -12.65 -0.85 -8.78
N CYS A 117 -11.45 -0.32 -9.01
CA CYS A 117 -11.12 0.45 -10.21
C CYS A 117 -11.31 -0.38 -11.50
N GLU A 118 -10.78 -1.61 -11.52
CA GLU A 118 -10.82 -2.52 -12.68
C GLU A 118 -12.24 -2.92 -13.11
N LYS A 119 -13.19 -2.94 -12.17
CA LYS A 119 -14.58 -3.30 -12.46
C LYS A 119 -15.34 -2.21 -13.22
N ILE A 120 -14.80 -1.00 -13.28
CA ILE A 120 -15.42 0.12 -13.98
C ILE A 120 -15.07 0.03 -15.46
N LYS A 121 -16.10 0.00 -16.31
CA LYS A 121 -15.99 -0.12 -17.77
C LYS A 121 -16.15 1.22 -18.46
#